data_AF-A0A641S279-F1
#
_entry.id   AF-A0A641S279-F1
#
_cell.length_a   1.000
_cell.length_b   1.000
_cell.length_c   1.000
_cell.angle_alpha   90.00
_cell.angle_beta   90.00
_cell.angle_gamma   90.00
#
_symmetry.space_group_name_H-M   'P 1'
#
loop_
_entity.id
_entity.type
_entity.pdbx_description
1 polymer ?
#
loop_
_entity_poly.entity_id
_entity_poly.type
_entity_poly.pdbx_seq_one_letter_code
_entity_poly.pdbx_strand_id
1 'polypeptide(L)'
;MMTTMATRNESKTPWTATHPGTILRYELEDREISQKDFAVMIGMQKSHLNELIKGKRPITKPIADKIEEVLGISAVSLVNMQTQYEYDMKVIEQRGVEEFEAQNALSLYNEIFDVKTLFKRIGKELTTAVQQMQYISETLCLPQPAELKLETSGMFRKSAKTGQDPRMLMTWKLLAESKAKRQKVSQPFNQERRNEVVAALVRALHDNRSTENTVKEILAAEGIAFC
;
A
#
# COMPACT_ATOMS: atom_id res chain seq x y z
N MET A 1 11.42 -28.50 8.41
CA MET A 1 10.81 -28.30 7.07
C MET A 1 10.12 -26.94 7.09
N MET A 2 10.61 -25.96 6.33
CA MET A 2 9.95 -24.66 6.20
C MET A 2 8.88 -24.78 5.12
N THR A 3 7.61 -24.78 5.53
CA THR A 3 6.48 -24.68 4.62
C THR A 3 6.39 -23.24 4.14
N THR A 4 6.80 -22.98 2.90
CA THR A 4 6.52 -21.73 2.20
C THR A 4 5.01 -21.59 2.07
N MET A 5 4.39 -20.73 2.88
CA MET A 5 3.03 -20.29 2.66
C MET A 5 3.01 -19.47 1.37
N ALA A 6 2.54 -20.07 0.28
CA ALA A 6 2.20 -19.34 -0.92
C ALA A 6 1.10 -18.33 -0.56
N THR A 7 1.44 -17.05 -0.57
CA THR A 7 0.48 -15.94 -0.46
C THR A 7 -0.45 -16.05 -1.66
N ARG A 8 -1.65 -16.58 -1.41
CA ARG A 8 -2.72 -16.63 -2.41
C ARG A 8 -3.01 -15.17 -2.80
N ASN A 9 -2.72 -14.80 -4.04
CA ASN A 9 -3.04 -13.47 -4.54
C ASN A 9 -4.57 -13.31 -4.52
N GLU A 10 -5.10 -12.58 -3.54
CA GLU A 10 -6.54 -12.36 -3.37
C GLU A 10 -7.11 -11.49 -4.50
N SER A 11 -6.25 -10.75 -5.21
CA SER A 11 -6.61 -10.00 -6.42
C SER A 11 -6.77 -10.95 -7.60
N LYS A 12 -7.99 -11.01 -8.15
CA LYS A 12 -8.27 -11.73 -9.41
C LYS A 12 -7.49 -11.17 -10.60
N THR A 13 -7.09 -9.90 -10.56
CA THR A 13 -6.31 -9.23 -11.59
C THR A 13 -4.81 -9.35 -11.31
N PRO A 14 -3.98 -9.71 -12.31
CA PRO A 14 -2.53 -9.80 -12.15
C PRO A 14 -1.86 -8.43 -11.97
N TRP A 15 -0.58 -8.44 -11.56
CA TRP A 15 0.24 -7.22 -11.55
C TRP A 15 0.54 -6.72 -12.97
N THR A 16 0.63 -7.63 -13.93
CA THR A 16 0.84 -7.32 -15.34
C THR A 16 -0.02 -8.25 -16.18
N ALA A 17 -0.81 -7.68 -17.09
CA ALA A 17 -1.67 -8.44 -17.99
C ALA A 17 -0.85 -9.03 -19.15
N THR A 18 -1.13 -10.27 -19.54
CA THR A 18 -0.47 -10.92 -20.69
C THR A 18 -1.39 -10.87 -21.89
N HIS A 19 -0.92 -10.25 -22.98
CA HIS A 19 -1.68 -10.16 -24.22
C HIS A 19 -1.76 -11.53 -24.91
N PRO A 20 -2.93 -11.95 -25.47
CA PRO A 20 -3.06 -13.24 -26.15
C PRO A 20 -2.16 -13.37 -27.39
N GLY A 21 -1.80 -12.26 -28.03
CA GLY A 21 -0.79 -12.25 -29.09
C GLY A 21 0.63 -12.66 -28.63
N THR A 22 0.97 -12.44 -27.36
CA THR A 22 2.22 -12.97 -26.78
C THR A 22 2.14 -14.48 -26.61
N ILE A 23 0.98 -15.02 -26.23
CA ILE A 23 0.72 -16.46 -26.18
C ILE A 23 0.84 -17.07 -27.58
N LEU A 24 0.23 -16.42 -28.58
CA LEU A 24 0.35 -16.84 -29.97
C LEU A 24 1.81 -16.90 -30.43
N ARG A 25 2.66 -15.95 -30.03
CA ARG A 25 4.09 -16.00 -30.36
C ARG A 25 4.75 -17.26 -29.79
N TYR A 26 4.50 -17.57 -28.53
CA TYR A 26 5.06 -18.77 -27.90
C TYR A 26 4.58 -20.05 -28.59
N GLU A 27 3.31 -20.09 -28.99
CA GLU A 27 2.76 -21.22 -29.74
C GLU A 27 3.43 -21.40 -31.11
N LEU A 28 3.68 -20.31 -31.83
CA LEU A 28 4.39 -20.36 -33.11
C LEU A 28 5.85 -20.80 -32.94
N GLU A 29 6.51 -20.34 -31.86
CA GLU A 29 7.87 -20.74 -31.51
C GLU A 29 7.96 -22.24 -31.19
N ASP A 30 7.00 -22.78 -30.41
CA ASP A 30 6.95 -24.20 -30.04
C ASP A 30 6.66 -25.12 -31.24
N ARG A 31 5.86 -24.65 -32.20
CA ARG A 31 5.57 -25.38 -33.45
C ARG A 31 6.61 -25.15 -34.56
N GLU A 32 7.67 -24.40 -34.28
CA GLU A 32 8.71 -24.00 -35.25
C GLU A 32 8.15 -23.28 -36.49
N ILE A 33 7.02 -22.57 -36.35
CA ILE A 33 6.37 -21.82 -37.44
C ILE A 33 6.88 -20.37 -37.40
N SER A 34 7.48 -19.91 -38.50
CA SER A 34 7.90 -18.52 -38.59
C SER A 34 6.68 -17.58 -38.67
N GLN A 35 6.75 -16.40 -38.04
CA GLN A 35 5.67 -15.39 -38.14
C GLN A 35 5.39 -14.99 -39.60
N LYS A 36 6.40 -15.04 -40.48
CA LYS A 36 6.21 -14.73 -41.90
C LYS A 36 5.32 -15.78 -42.55
N ASP A 37 5.60 -17.06 -42.31
CA ASP A 37 4.87 -18.16 -42.92
C ASP A 37 3.46 -18.25 -42.34
N PHE A 38 3.33 -18.08 -41.02
CA PHE A 38 2.02 -18.00 -40.37
C PHE A 38 1.15 -16.87 -40.93
N ALA A 39 1.72 -15.68 -41.15
CA ALA A 39 1.00 -14.56 -41.76
C ALA A 39 0.46 -14.92 -43.15
N VAL A 40 1.23 -15.65 -43.96
CA VAL A 40 0.79 -16.15 -45.26
C VAL A 40 -0.35 -17.16 -45.10
N MET A 41 -0.23 -18.11 -44.17
CA MET A 41 -1.26 -19.15 -43.91
C MET A 41 -2.62 -18.55 -43.55
N ILE A 42 -2.65 -17.51 -42.72
CA ILE A 42 -3.90 -16.84 -42.31
C ILE A 42 -4.34 -15.71 -43.26
N GLY A 43 -3.62 -15.50 -44.37
CA GLY A 43 -3.91 -14.43 -45.33
C GLY A 43 -3.87 -13.03 -44.70
N MET A 44 -2.81 -12.73 -43.94
CA MET A 44 -2.59 -11.46 -43.25
C MET A 44 -1.23 -10.87 -43.61
N GLN A 45 -1.12 -9.53 -43.62
CA GLN A 45 0.18 -8.89 -43.75
C GLN A 45 1.06 -9.19 -42.54
N LYS A 46 2.35 -9.46 -42.77
CA LYS A 46 3.35 -9.70 -41.71
C LYS A 46 3.40 -8.55 -40.69
N SER A 47 3.24 -7.31 -41.14
CA SER A 47 3.17 -6.12 -40.28
C SER A 47 2.01 -6.20 -39.28
N HIS A 48 0.81 -6.56 -39.75
CA HIS A 48 -0.38 -6.70 -38.91
C HIS A 48 -0.22 -7.82 -37.87
N LEU A 49 0.30 -8.98 -38.29
CA LEU A 49 0.56 -10.09 -37.35
C LEU A 49 1.58 -9.67 -36.28
N ASN A 50 2.65 -8.97 -36.66
CA ASN A 50 3.67 -8.49 -35.73
C ASN A 50 3.09 -7.49 -34.70
N GLU A 51 2.17 -6.61 -35.11
CA GLU A 51 1.49 -5.71 -34.16
C GLU A 51 0.58 -6.47 -33.18
N LEU A 52 -0.10 -7.52 -33.64
CA LEU A 52 -0.90 -8.39 -32.79
C LEU A 52 -0.04 -9.16 -31.79
N ILE A 53 1.09 -9.73 -32.24
CA ILE A 53 2.06 -10.43 -31.37
C ILE A 53 2.64 -9.51 -30.29
N LYS A 54 2.91 -8.25 -30.66
CA LYS A 54 3.40 -7.21 -29.73
C LYS A 54 2.31 -6.63 -28.83
N GLY A 55 1.06 -7.08 -28.94
CA GLY A 55 -0.06 -6.57 -28.15
C GLY A 55 -0.50 -5.15 -28.48
N LYS A 56 -0.13 -4.64 -29.66
CA LYS A 56 -0.58 -3.33 -30.16
C LYS A 56 -1.95 -3.40 -30.82
N ARG A 57 -2.38 -4.60 -31.24
CA ARG A 57 -3.70 -4.85 -31.83
C ARG A 57 -4.40 -6.00 -31.11
N PRO A 58 -5.71 -5.88 -30.90
CA PRO A 58 -6.49 -6.95 -30.30
C PRO A 58 -6.67 -8.11 -31.27
N ILE A 59 -6.82 -9.32 -30.72
CA ILE A 59 -7.29 -10.48 -31.48
C ILE A 59 -8.81 -10.36 -31.63
N THR A 60 -9.27 -9.94 -32.80
CA THR A 60 -10.70 -9.89 -33.12
C THR A 60 -11.22 -11.26 -33.53
N LYS A 61 -12.54 -11.47 -33.47
CA LYS A 61 -13.17 -12.74 -33.86
C LYS A 61 -12.74 -13.24 -35.26
N PRO A 62 -12.73 -12.41 -36.33
CA PRO A 62 -12.25 -12.87 -37.64
C PRO A 62 -10.79 -13.31 -37.66
N ILE A 63 -9.94 -12.72 -36.81
CA ILE A 63 -8.53 -13.15 -36.69
C ILE A 63 -8.46 -14.46 -35.89
N ALA A 64 -9.24 -14.56 -34.81
CA ALA A 64 -9.32 -15.77 -34.00
C ALA A 64 -9.79 -16.98 -34.82
N ASP A 65 -10.77 -16.81 -35.70
CA ASP A 65 -11.27 -17.87 -36.61
C ASP A 65 -10.17 -18.38 -37.53
N LYS A 66 -9.38 -17.47 -38.11
CA LYS A 66 -8.23 -17.83 -38.94
C LYS A 66 -7.12 -18.54 -38.15
N ILE A 67 -6.90 -18.14 -36.91
CA ILE A 67 -5.94 -18.81 -36.02
C ILE A 67 -6.44 -20.22 -35.67
N GLU A 68 -7.73 -20.39 -35.42
CA GLU A 68 -8.35 -21.69 -35.15
C GLU A 68 -8.21 -22.64 -36.34
N GLU A 69 -8.47 -22.15 -37.56
CA GLU A 69 -8.34 -22.93 -38.79
C GLU A 69 -6.92 -23.48 -39.01
N VAL A 70 -5.89 -22.69 -38.67
CA VAL A 70 -4.49 -23.06 -38.91
C VAL A 70 -3.86 -23.81 -37.72
N LEU A 71 -4.13 -23.39 -36.49
CA LEU A 71 -3.46 -23.91 -35.29
C LEU A 71 -4.36 -24.83 -34.44
N GLY A 72 -5.66 -24.89 -34.70
CA GLY A 72 -6.61 -25.67 -33.89
C GLY A 72 -6.89 -25.07 -32.50
N ILE A 73 -6.49 -23.82 -32.27
CA ILE A 73 -6.74 -23.12 -31.00
C ILE A 73 -8.11 -22.48 -31.07
N SER A 74 -9.01 -22.80 -30.14
CA SER A 74 -10.39 -22.32 -30.17
C SER A 74 -10.47 -20.79 -30.30
N ALA A 75 -11.19 -20.30 -31.32
CA ALA A 75 -11.40 -18.87 -31.52
C ALA A 75 -12.15 -18.24 -30.35
N VAL A 76 -13.07 -19.00 -29.74
CA VAL A 76 -13.80 -18.58 -28.53
C VAL A 76 -12.82 -18.34 -27.38
N SER A 77 -11.87 -19.26 -27.16
CA SER A 77 -10.85 -19.10 -26.13
C SER A 77 -9.97 -17.87 -26.38
N LEU A 78 -9.53 -17.64 -27.62
CA LEU A 78 -8.70 -16.48 -27.97
C LEU A 78 -9.42 -15.15 -27.75
N VAL A 79 -10.70 -15.06 -28.15
CA VAL A 79 -11.53 -13.87 -27.90
C VAL A 79 -11.72 -13.65 -26.41
N ASN A 80 -12.00 -14.71 -25.64
CA ASN A 80 -12.14 -14.59 -24.19
C ASN A 80 -10.85 -14.12 -23.52
N MET A 81 -9.69 -14.62 -23.95
CA MET A 81 -8.38 -14.15 -23.46
C MET A 81 -8.16 -12.67 -23.78
N GLN A 82 -8.56 -12.21 -24.97
CA GLN A 82 -8.49 -10.80 -25.35
C GLN A 82 -9.38 -9.94 -24.45
N THR A 83 -10.63 -10.35 -24.20
CA THR A 83 -11.55 -9.65 -23.31
C THR A 83 -11.01 -9.58 -21.88
N GLN A 84 -10.46 -10.68 -21.37
CA GLN A 84 -9.87 -10.72 -20.03
C GLN A 84 -8.65 -9.79 -19.93
N TYR A 85 -7.78 -9.80 -20.93
CA TYR A 85 -6.63 -8.90 -21.01
C TYR A 85 -7.08 -7.43 -20.97
N GLU A 86 -8.09 -7.05 -21.74
CA GLU A 86 -8.60 -5.67 -21.76
C GLU A 86 -9.21 -5.25 -20.43
N TYR A 87 -9.90 -6.16 -19.74
CA TYR A 87 -10.39 -5.91 -18.38
C TYR A 87 -9.23 -5.68 -17.41
N ASP A 88 -8.25 -6.59 -17.40
CA ASP A 88 -7.10 -6.52 -16.50
C ASP A 88 -6.28 -5.24 -16.73
N MET A 89 -6.10 -4.85 -18.00
CA MET A 89 -5.42 -3.59 -18.35
C MET A 89 -6.10 -2.37 -17.76
N LYS A 90 -7.44 -2.28 -17.82
CA LYS A 90 -8.19 -1.17 -17.22
C LYS A 90 -8.03 -1.13 -15.71
N VAL A 91 -8.07 -2.29 -15.06
CA VAL A 91 -7.87 -2.38 -13.61
C VAL A 91 -6.45 -1.98 -13.22
N ILE A 92 -5.43 -2.43 -13.97
CA ILE A 92 -4.03 -2.06 -13.73
C ILE A 92 -3.81 -0.56 -13.94
N GLU A 93 -4.38 0.02 -15.00
CA GLU A 93 -4.31 1.46 -15.26
C GLU A 93 -4.95 2.25 -14.12
N GLN A 94 -6.16 1.86 -13.70
CA GLN A 94 -6.86 2.50 -12.58
C GLN A 94 -6.05 2.43 -11.28
N ARG A 95 -5.44 1.27 -10.97
CA ARG A 95 -4.54 1.13 -9.81
C ARG A 95 -3.33 2.07 -9.92
N GLY A 96 -2.79 2.27 -11.12
CA GLY A 96 -1.72 3.22 -11.36
C GLY A 96 -2.14 4.67 -11.12
N VAL A 97 -3.35 5.04 -11.55
CA VAL A 97 -3.94 6.36 -11.27
C VAL A 97 -4.12 6.59 -9.77
N GLU A 98 -4.72 5.62 -9.07
CA GLU A 98 -4.94 5.69 -7.62
C GLU A 98 -3.62 5.81 -6.85
N GLU A 99 -2.58 5.06 -7.26
CA GLU A 99 -1.26 5.12 -6.65
C GLU A 99 -0.59 6.48 -6.88
N PHE A 100 -0.75 7.06 -8.07
CA PHE A 100 -0.24 8.39 -8.39
C PHE A 100 -0.94 9.49 -7.57
N GLU A 101 -2.27 9.43 -7.48
CA GLU A 101 -3.06 10.36 -6.66
C GLU A 101 -2.70 10.24 -5.17
N ALA A 102 -2.57 9.03 -4.66
CA ALA A 102 -2.14 8.78 -3.29
C ALA A 102 -0.72 9.32 -3.03
N GLN A 103 0.21 9.13 -3.98
CA GLN A 103 1.57 9.65 -3.87
C GLN A 103 1.59 11.19 -3.81
N ASN A 104 0.77 11.85 -4.62
CA ASN A 104 0.62 13.30 -4.58
C ASN A 104 0.08 13.78 -3.23
N ALA A 105 -0.96 13.12 -2.70
CA ALA A 105 -1.50 13.43 -1.38
C ALA A 105 -0.47 13.22 -0.25
N LEU A 106 0.32 12.14 -0.30
CA LEU A 106 1.41 11.91 0.64
C LEU A 106 2.49 12.98 0.56
N SER A 107 2.79 13.48 -0.65
CA SER A 107 3.72 14.60 -0.80
C SER A 107 3.22 15.85 -0.09
N LEU A 108 1.91 16.13 -0.14
CA LEU A 108 1.32 17.27 0.57
C LEU A 108 1.35 17.07 2.09
N TYR A 109 1.04 15.86 2.58
CA TYR A 109 1.21 15.55 4.00
C TYR A 109 2.66 15.69 4.47
N ASN A 110 3.62 15.37 3.60
CA ASN A 110 5.04 15.45 3.90
C ASN A 110 5.51 16.88 4.21
N GLU A 111 4.79 17.90 3.72
CA GLU A 111 5.06 19.30 4.08
C GLU A 111 4.62 19.64 5.52
N ILE A 112 3.71 18.86 6.10
CA ILE A 112 3.14 19.07 7.44
C ILE A 112 3.83 18.19 8.48
N PHE A 113 4.10 16.91 8.16
CA PHE A 113 4.82 15.98 9.02
C PHE A 113 5.69 15.04 8.18
N ASP A 114 6.72 14.44 8.77
CA ASP A 114 7.62 13.53 8.06
C ASP A 114 6.99 12.14 7.87
N VAL A 115 6.42 11.90 6.69
CA VAL A 115 5.72 10.66 6.32
C VAL A 115 6.63 9.44 6.47
N LYS A 116 7.88 9.54 6.00
CA LYS A 116 8.85 8.45 6.05
C LYS A 116 9.14 8.00 7.48
N THR A 117 9.41 8.96 8.38
CA THR A 117 9.72 8.70 9.78
C THR A 117 8.49 8.19 10.52
N LEU A 118 7.31 8.73 10.23
CA LEU A 118 6.04 8.26 10.79
C LEU A 118 5.87 6.76 10.53
N PHE A 119 5.91 6.32 9.27
CA PHE A 119 5.72 4.90 8.93
C PHE A 119 6.84 4.00 9.43
N LYS A 120 8.10 4.46 9.34
CA LYS A 120 9.24 3.73 9.92
C LYS A 120 9.06 3.47 11.42
N ARG A 121 8.50 4.43 12.16
CA ARG A 121 8.31 4.31 13.63
C ARG A 121 7.04 3.55 14.01
N ILE A 122 6.03 3.55 13.15
CA ILE A 122 4.84 2.71 13.31
C ILE A 122 5.18 1.22 13.16
N GLY A 123 6.27 0.90 12.44
CA GLY A 123 6.75 -0.47 12.27
C GLY A 123 5.87 -1.30 11.35
N LYS A 124 5.15 -0.65 10.42
CA LYS A 124 4.40 -1.34 9.36
C LYS A 124 5.15 -1.25 8.05
N GLU A 125 5.31 -2.40 7.40
CA GLU A 125 5.81 -2.52 6.02
C GLU A 125 4.65 -2.16 5.06
N LEU A 126 4.32 -0.87 4.94
CA LEU A 126 3.37 -0.39 3.94
C LEU A 126 4.14 0.00 2.69
N THR A 127 3.94 -0.78 1.63
CA THR A 127 4.76 -0.70 0.42
C THR A 127 4.20 0.24 -0.63
N THR A 128 2.88 0.49 -0.64
CA THR A 128 2.22 1.36 -1.63
C THR A 128 1.72 2.65 -1.00
N ALA A 129 1.64 3.71 -1.81
CA ALA A 129 1.08 5.00 -1.42
C ALA A 129 -0.39 4.88 -1.03
N VAL A 130 -1.18 4.08 -1.75
CA VAL A 130 -2.58 3.81 -1.39
C VAL A 130 -2.71 3.20 0.00
N GLN A 131 -1.88 2.21 0.34
CA GLN A 131 -1.89 1.60 1.69
C GLN A 131 -1.51 2.60 2.78
N GLN A 132 -0.53 3.45 2.51
CA GLN A 132 -0.12 4.52 3.41
C GLN A 132 -1.25 5.54 3.61
N MET A 133 -1.92 5.94 2.53
CA MET A 133 -3.07 6.85 2.59
C MET A 133 -4.25 6.25 3.35
N GLN A 134 -4.60 4.99 3.10
CA GLN A 134 -5.62 4.26 3.86
C GLN A 134 -5.28 4.21 5.35
N TYR A 135 -4.02 3.96 5.69
CA TYR A 135 -3.60 3.98 7.10
C TYR A 135 -3.77 5.37 7.73
N ILE A 136 -3.43 6.44 7.01
CA ILE A 136 -3.60 7.81 7.48
C ILE A 136 -5.09 8.14 7.70
N SER A 137 -5.96 7.79 6.76
CA SER A 137 -7.39 8.10 6.86
C SER A 137 -8.11 7.21 7.88
N GLU A 138 -7.85 5.91 7.90
CA GLU A 138 -8.62 4.96 8.71
C GLU A 138 -8.05 4.77 10.11
N THR A 139 -6.72 4.73 10.25
CA THR A 139 -6.07 4.46 11.55
C THR A 139 -5.70 5.75 12.28
N LEU A 140 -5.14 6.73 11.58
CA LEU A 140 -4.81 8.02 12.20
C LEU A 140 -6.01 8.98 12.24
N CYS A 141 -7.00 8.76 11.35
CA CYS A 141 -8.19 9.59 11.21
C CYS A 141 -7.83 11.06 10.90
N LEU A 142 -6.79 11.27 10.08
CA LEU A 142 -6.40 12.62 9.68
C LEU A 142 -7.33 13.14 8.57
N PRO A 143 -7.71 14.43 8.61
CA PRO A 143 -8.40 15.07 7.51
C PRO A 143 -7.47 15.21 6.31
N GLN A 144 -8.03 15.56 5.16
CA GLN A 144 -7.27 15.79 3.93
C GLN A 144 -6.13 16.80 4.14
N PRO A 145 -5.02 16.72 3.37
CA PRO A 145 -3.86 17.58 3.58
C PRO A 145 -4.17 19.08 3.61
N ALA A 146 -5.16 19.52 2.81
CA ALA A 146 -5.57 20.93 2.73
C ALA A 146 -6.23 21.46 4.01
N GLU A 147 -6.85 20.57 4.80
CA GLU A 147 -7.53 20.91 6.05
C GLU A 147 -6.64 20.65 7.28
N LEU A 148 -5.60 19.83 7.11
CA LEU A 148 -4.68 19.50 8.19
C LEU A 148 -3.81 20.71 8.52
N LYS A 149 -3.94 21.21 9.74
CA LYS A 149 -3.09 22.28 10.25
C LYS A 149 -1.88 21.70 10.94
N LEU A 150 -0.74 22.35 10.72
CA LEU A 150 0.48 22.08 11.48
C LEU A 150 0.26 22.48 12.93
N GLU A 151 0.19 21.50 13.82
CA GLU A 151 -0.02 21.73 15.25
C GLU A 151 1.17 21.23 16.07
N THR A 152 1.97 22.18 16.54
CA THR A 152 3.12 21.91 17.41
C THR A 152 2.82 22.19 18.89
N SER A 153 1.55 22.36 19.24
CA SER A 153 1.13 22.54 20.63
C SER A 153 1.34 21.25 21.42
N GLY A 154 2.23 21.29 22.40
CA GLY A 154 2.56 20.17 23.28
C GLY A 154 3.76 20.45 24.19
N MET A 155 3.88 19.70 25.28
CA MET A 155 5.01 19.79 26.21
C MET A 155 6.12 18.84 25.78
N PHE A 156 6.92 19.27 24.81
CA PHE A 156 8.05 18.47 24.32
C PHE A 156 9.28 18.66 25.21
N ARG A 157 9.86 17.56 25.70
CA ARG A 157 11.18 17.59 26.35
C ARG A 157 12.26 17.77 25.28
N LYS A 158 12.53 19.02 24.89
CA LYS A 158 13.49 19.36 23.83
C LYS A 158 14.54 20.37 24.29
N SER A 159 15.67 20.37 23.57
CA SER A 159 16.73 21.36 23.72
C SER A 159 16.26 22.72 23.17
N ALA A 160 16.71 23.82 23.79
CA ALA A 160 16.50 25.16 23.28
C ALA A 160 17.29 25.45 21.99
N LYS A 161 18.23 24.57 21.58
CA LYS A 161 19.11 24.76 20.42
C LYS A 161 18.87 23.78 19.26
N THR A 162 18.17 22.66 19.49
CA THR A 162 18.03 21.59 18.49
C THR A 162 16.66 20.90 18.64
N GLY A 163 16.10 20.37 17.54
CA GLY A 163 14.81 19.66 17.58
C GLY A 163 13.60 20.59 17.64
N GLN A 164 13.72 21.78 17.04
CA GLN A 164 12.63 22.75 16.93
C GLN A 164 11.88 22.68 15.61
N ASP A 165 12.29 21.80 14.70
CA ASP A 165 11.63 21.63 13.41
C ASP A 165 10.13 21.32 13.60
N PRO A 166 9.23 22.23 13.19
CA PRO A 166 7.80 22.06 13.39
C PRO A 166 7.24 20.78 12.79
N ARG A 167 7.76 20.39 11.62
CA ARG A 167 7.34 19.17 10.90
C ARG A 167 7.66 17.92 11.72
N MET A 168 8.87 17.83 12.26
CA MET A 168 9.22 16.73 13.15
C MET A 168 8.45 16.74 14.46
N LEU A 169 8.14 17.91 15.04
CA LEU A 169 7.31 18.00 16.25
C LEU A 169 5.90 17.45 16.00
N MET A 170 5.28 17.82 14.87
CA MET A 170 4.00 17.25 14.45
C MET A 170 4.08 15.74 14.26
N THR A 171 5.16 15.25 13.64
CA THR A 171 5.40 13.80 13.45
C THR A 171 5.41 13.05 14.78
N TRP A 172 6.14 13.57 15.78
CA TRP A 172 6.19 12.95 17.11
C TRP A 172 4.88 13.05 17.87
N LYS A 173 4.13 14.15 17.71
CA LYS A 173 2.77 14.28 18.24
C LYS A 173 1.87 13.16 17.70
N LEU A 174 1.82 12.99 16.37
CA LEU A 174 1.02 11.94 15.72
C LEU A 174 1.42 10.52 16.19
N LEU A 175 2.72 10.27 16.36
CA LEU A 175 3.21 8.98 16.89
C LEU A 175 2.75 8.74 18.33
N ALA A 176 2.83 9.77 19.18
CA ALA A 176 2.38 9.68 20.57
C ALA A 176 0.87 9.46 20.65
N GLU A 177 0.07 10.20 19.87
CA GLU A 177 -1.39 10.02 19.80
C GLU A 177 -1.77 8.62 19.29
N SER A 178 -1.10 8.14 18.24
CA SER A 178 -1.34 6.80 17.70
C SER A 178 -1.04 5.71 18.71
N LYS A 179 0.05 5.84 19.48
CA LYS A 179 0.37 4.89 20.56
C LYS A 179 -0.61 4.99 21.73
N ALA A 180 -0.94 6.19 22.16
CA ALA A 180 -1.87 6.42 23.26
C ALA A 180 -3.25 5.82 22.97
N LYS A 181 -3.77 5.98 21.74
CA LYS A 181 -5.05 5.38 21.29
C LYS A 181 -5.06 3.86 21.35
N ARG A 182 -3.90 3.18 21.27
CA ARG A 182 -3.80 1.72 21.36
C ARG A 182 -3.76 1.21 22.80
N GLN A 183 -3.48 2.08 23.76
CA GLN A 183 -3.39 1.71 25.16
C GLN A 183 -4.79 1.68 25.79
N LYS A 184 -5.07 0.60 26.53
CA LYS A 184 -6.26 0.52 27.36
C LYS A 184 -5.95 1.17 28.71
N VAL A 185 -6.79 2.11 29.12
CA VAL A 185 -6.78 2.68 30.46
C VAL A 185 -7.96 2.15 31.26
N SER A 186 -7.79 1.99 32.57
CA SER A 186 -8.73 1.24 33.41
C SER A 186 -9.96 2.04 33.81
N GLN A 187 -9.85 3.38 33.84
CA GLN A 187 -10.90 4.29 34.26
C GLN A 187 -10.73 5.68 33.65
N PRO A 188 -11.75 6.56 33.68
CA PRO A 188 -11.59 7.97 33.32
C PRO A 188 -10.60 8.70 34.22
N PHE A 189 -9.90 9.68 33.68
CA PHE A 189 -8.96 10.50 34.43
C PHE A 189 -9.66 11.32 35.53
N ASN A 190 -9.14 11.25 36.76
CA ASN A 190 -9.59 12.06 37.89
C ASN A 190 -8.47 12.99 38.39
N GLN A 191 -8.67 14.30 38.26
CA GLN A 191 -7.69 15.31 38.64
C GLN A 191 -7.44 15.40 40.16
N GLU A 192 -8.42 15.05 41.00
CA GLU A 192 -8.30 15.15 42.46
C GLU A 192 -7.23 14.21 43.02
N ARG A 193 -7.00 13.07 42.34
CA ARG A 193 -6.02 12.05 42.77
C ARG A 193 -4.59 12.38 42.38
N ARG A 194 -4.33 13.54 41.77
CA ARG A 194 -3.00 13.97 41.30
C ARG A 194 -1.90 13.76 42.33
N ASN A 195 -2.11 14.14 43.58
CA ASN A 195 -1.10 14.04 44.64
C ASN A 195 -0.74 12.59 44.96
N GLU A 196 -1.72 11.67 44.94
CA GLU A 196 -1.51 10.24 45.14
C GLU A 196 -0.68 9.65 44.01
N VAL A 197 -1.02 9.99 42.76
CA VAL A 197 -0.28 9.53 41.57
C VAL A 197 1.17 10.01 41.63
N VAL A 198 1.41 11.27 41.95
CA VAL A 198 2.78 11.82 42.07
C VAL A 198 3.56 11.09 43.16
N ALA A 199 2.97 10.83 44.32
CA ALA A 199 3.63 10.09 45.40
C ALA A 199 3.95 8.64 45.01
N ALA A 200 3.07 7.98 44.25
CA ALA A 200 3.31 6.64 43.71
C ALA A 200 4.46 6.64 42.69
N LEU A 201 4.49 7.61 41.77
CA LEU A 201 5.55 7.76 40.77
C LEU A 201 6.91 8.05 41.42
N VAL A 202 6.97 8.94 42.41
CA VAL A 202 8.23 9.25 43.12
C VAL A 202 8.80 7.99 43.77
N ARG A 203 7.95 7.18 44.41
CA ARG A 203 8.38 5.89 44.99
C ARG A 203 8.89 4.92 43.93
N ALA A 204 8.16 4.76 42.82
CA ALA A 204 8.57 3.88 41.73
C ALA A 204 9.90 4.32 41.08
N LEU A 205 10.09 5.62 40.86
CA LEU A 205 11.33 6.18 40.32
C LEU A 205 12.50 6.03 41.29
N HIS A 206 12.26 6.17 42.59
CA HIS A 206 13.29 5.97 43.62
C HIS A 206 13.71 4.51 43.76
N ASP A 207 12.75 3.58 43.69
CA ASP A 207 13.02 2.14 43.75
C ASP A 207 13.79 1.64 42.52
N ASN A 208 13.60 2.29 41.37
CA ASN A 208 14.30 2.08 40.10
C ASN A 208 14.33 0.60 39.61
N ARG A 209 13.28 -0.16 39.95
CA ARG A 209 13.07 -1.54 39.50
C ARG A 209 11.91 -1.60 38.51
N SER A 210 12.16 -2.18 37.34
CA SER A 210 11.16 -2.31 36.26
C SER A 210 10.41 -1.01 35.97
N THR A 211 11.10 0.12 36.13
CA THR A 211 10.52 1.46 36.28
C THR A 211 9.52 1.81 35.19
N GLU A 212 9.82 1.47 33.94
CA GLU A 212 8.94 1.75 32.80
C GLU A 212 7.58 1.04 32.92
N ASN A 213 7.57 -0.23 33.32
CA ASN A 213 6.33 -1.00 33.46
C ASN A 213 5.54 -0.53 34.67
N THR A 214 6.20 -0.31 35.81
CA THR A 214 5.56 0.19 37.03
C THR A 214 4.92 1.56 36.80
N VAL A 215 5.60 2.47 36.09
CA VAL A 215 5.05 3.79 35.74
C VAL A 215 3.84 3.65 34.79
N LYS A 216 3.91 2.75 33.79
CA LYS A 216 2.77 2.47 32.90
C LYS A 216 1.55 2.00 33.68
N GLU A 217 1.72 1.09 34.63
CA GLU A 217 0.63 0.54 35.44
C GLU A 217 0.00 1.61 36.34
N ILE A 218 0.82 2.38 37.05
CA ILE A 218 0.35 3.48 37.91
C ILE A 218 -0.47 4.49 37.10
N LEU A 219 0.03 4.91 35.94
CA LEU A 219 -0.65 5.90 35.10
C LEU A 219 -1.92 5.33 34.46
N ALA A 220 -1.89 4.09 33.97
CA ALA A 220 -3.05 3.45 33.35
C ALA A 220 -4.19 3.21 34.35
N ALA A 221 -3.85 2.92 35.62
CA ALA A 221 -4.83 2.81 36.71
C ALA A 221 -5.55 4.13 36.97
N GLU A 222 -4.97 5.27 36.61
CA GLU A 222 -5.52 6.62 36.84
C GLU A 222 -6.08 7.26 35.57
N GLY A 223 -6.28 6.46 34.51
CA GLY A 223 -6.84 6.94 33.24
C GLY A 223 -5.84 7.65 32.34
N ILE A 224 -4.54 7.54 32.60
CA ILE A 224 -3.47 8.24 31.87
C ILE A 224 -2.74 7.24 30.97
N ALA A 225 -2.77 7.45 29.66
CA ALA A 225 -1.95 6.69 28.70
C ALA A 225 -0.49 7.17 28.74
N PHE A 226 0.45 6.23 28.76
CA PHE A 226 1.89 6.48 28.84
C PHE A 226 2.66 5.53 27.91
N CYS A 227 3.34 6.09 26.90
CA CYS A 227 3.76 5.39 25.70
C CYS A 227 5.11 5.83 25.09
#